data_AF-A0A3N4MRC9-F1
#
_entry.id   AF-A0A3N4MRC9-F1
#
_cell.length_a   1.000
_cell.length_b   1.000
_cell.length_c   1.000
_cell.angle_alpha   90.00
_cell.angle_beta   90.00
_cell.angle_gamma   90.00
#
_symmetry.space_group_name_H-M   'P 1'
#
loop_
_entity.id
_entity.type
_entity.pdbx_description
1 polymer ?
#
loop_
_entity_poly.entity_id
_entity_poly.type
_entity_poly.pdbx_seq_one_letter_code
_entity_poly.pdbx_strand_id
1 'polypeptide(L)'
;MTGFFYFGAMEWTFEKILDQWKREGIKLSPGASPDQIRQAEEALSFEFPEDFKAFYMLADGFAEMDLLANLVAIWPLERIIKEYEAAANKDFIGFSDFMINSYDVGFLKTRPGLYKDFRHLGVEYLAESFTRTIRLVFADDDVIY
;
A
#
# COMPACT_ATOMS: atom_id res chain seq x y z
N MET A 1 -7.42 -29.68 0.33
CA MET A 1 -7.51 -29.68 -1.15
C MET A 1 -8.07 -28.32 -1.55
N THR A 2 -7.24 -27.30 -1.50
CA THR A 2 -7.60 -25.90 -1.77
C THR A 2 -7.04 -25.57 -3.14
N GLY A 3 -7.95 -25.45 -4.11
CA GLY A 3 -7.61 -25.31 -5.52
C GLY A 3 -6.97 -23.96 -5.79
N PHE A 4 -5.74 -23.99 -6.28
CA PHE A 4 -5.15 -22.89 -7.02
C PHE A 4 -5.93 -22.74 -8.32
N PHE A 5 -6.85 -21.78 -8.36
CA PHE A 5 -7.46 -21.38 -9.61
C PHE A 5 -6.47 -20.49 -10.37
N TYR A 6 -5.74 -21.09 -11.30
CA TYR A 6 -5.14 -20.38 -12.42
C TYR A 6 -6.28 -19.81 -13.28
N PHE A 7 -6.77 -18.63 -12.94
CA PHE A 7 -7.61 -17.83 -13.83
C PHE A 7 -6.69 -17.18 -14.87
N GLY A 8 -6.94 -17.44 -16.15
CA GLY A 8 -6.31 -16.70 -17.24
C GLY A 8 -6.41 -15.21 -16.98
N ALA A 9 -5.32 -14.48 -17.25
CA ALA A 9 -5.04 -13.11 -16.83
C ALA A 9 -6.18 -12.12 -17.13
N MET A 10 -7.21 -12.12 -16.29
CA MET A 10 -8.10 -10.99 -16.15
C MET A 10 -7.31 -10.02 -15.30
N GLU A 11 -6.75 -9.00 -15.92
CA GLU A 11 -6.07 -7.95 -15.18
C GLU A 11 -7.07 -7.33 -14.19
N TRP A 12 -6.81 -7.54 -12.90
CA TRP A 12 -7.55 -6.88 -11.84
C TRP A 12 -7.18 -5.40 -11.88
N THR A 13 -8.20 -4.56 -12.09
CA THR A 13 -8.10 -3.10 -11.97
C THR A 13 -8.30 -2.70 -10.51
N PHE A 14 -7.87 -1.50 -10.14
CA PHE A 14 -8.06 -1.01 -8.78
C PHE A 14 -9.53 -0.98 -8.37
N GLU A 15 -10.44 -0.57 -9.25
CA GLU A 15 -11.87 -0.54 -8.97
C GLU A 15 -12.41 -1.93 -8.59
N LYS A 16 -12.01 -2.97 -9.34
CA LYS A 16 -12.44 -4.35 -9.05
C LYS A 16 -11.88 -4.87 -7.73
N ILE A 17 -10.64 -4.52 -7.41
CA ILE A 17 -9.98 -4.89 -6.14
C ILE A 17 -10.70 -4.19 -4.97
N LEU A 18 -10.88 -2.87 -5.07
CA LEU A 18 -11.56 -2.07 -4.05
C LEU A 18 -13.01 -2.52 -3.85
N ASP A 19 -13.74 -2.83 -4.93
CA ASP A 19 -15.10 -3.36 -4.82
C ASP A 19 -15.15 -4.74 -4.16
N GLN A 20 -14.13 -5.57 -4.38
CA GLN A 20 -14.01 -6.84 -3.68
C GLN A 20 -13.76 -6.64 -2.18
N TRP A 21 -12.81 -5.79 -1.81
CA TRP A 21 -12.56 -5.48 -0.40
C TRP A 21 -13.78 -4.86 0.30
N LYS A 22 -14.55 -3.98 -0.37
CA LYS A 22 -15.83 -3.49 0.17
C LYS A 22 -16.83 -4.62 0.42
N ARG A 23 -16.94 -5.60 -0.48
CA ARG A 23 -17.82 -6.79 -0.30
C ARG A 23 -17.36 -7.68 0.85
N GLU A 24 -16.07 -7.68 1.14
CA GLU A 24 -15.47 -8.37 2.29
C GLU A 24 -15.62 -7.60 3.61
N GLY A 25 -16.23 -6.40 3.56
CA GLY A 25 -16.53 -5.60 4.74
C GLY A 25 -15.46 -4.55 5.06
N ILE A 26 -14.41 -4.43 4.25
CA ILE A 26 -13.37 -3.42 4.43
C ILE A 26 -13.96 -2.04 4.21
N LYS A 27 -13.80 -1.18 5.22
CA LYS A 27 -14.15 0.22 5.15
C LYS A 27 -13.03 0.96 4.42
N LEU A 28 -13.34 1.49 3.25
CA LEU A 28 -12.42 2.33 2.49
C LEU A 28 -12.70 3.81 2.77
N SER A 29 -11.63 4.59 2.92
CA SER A 29 -11.75 6.04 2.95
C SER A 29 -12.16 6.56 1.57
N PRO A 30 -12.90 7.69 1.49
CA PRO A 30 -13.12 8.37 0.21
C PRO A 30 -11.81 8.63 -0.52
N GLY A 31 -11.83 8.61 -1.85
CA GLY A 31 -10.65 8.92 -2.65
C GLY A 31 -10.09 10.31 -2.36
N ALA A 32 -8.76 10.41 -2.37
CA ALA A 32 -8.03 11.66 -2.17
C ALA A 32 -8.19 12.58 -3.39
N SER A 33 -8.35 13.87 -3.12
CA SER A 33 -8.28 14.90 -4.16
C SER A 33 -6.83 15.09 -4.64
N PRO A 34 -6.62 15.62 -5.86
CA PRO A 34 -5.28 15.99 -6.33
C PRO A 34 -4.54 16.93 -5.38
N ASP A 35 -5.26 17.81 -4.68
CA ASP A 35 -4.66 18.76 -3.74
C ASP A 35 -4.14 18.07 -2.48
N GLN A 36 -4.86 17.06 -1.97
CA GLN A 36 -4.42 16.25 -0.84
C GLN A 36 -3.17 15.43 -1.19
N ILE A 37 -3.14 14.85 -2.40
CA ILE A 37 -1.95 14.12 -2.89
C ILE A 37 -0.76 15.08 -2.96
N ARG A 38 -0.91 16.27 -3.57
CA ARG A 38 0.19 17.26 -3.64
C ARG A 38 0.69 17.68 -2.26
N GLN A 39 -0.22 17.91 -1.30
CA GLN A 39 0.17 18.24 0.07
C GLN A 39 0.97 17.11 0.73
N ALA A 40 0.61 15.86 0.49
CA ALA A 40 1.37 14.71 0.97
C ALA A 40 2.75 14.64 0.31
N GLU A 41 2.84 14.82 -1.01
CA GLU A 41 4.12 14.86 -1.74
C GLU A 41 5.05 15.97 -1.23
N GLU A 42 4.51 17.16 -0.96
CA GLU A 42 5.24 18.28 -0.37
C GLU A 42 5.75 17.96 1.04
N ALA A 43 4.87 17.46 1.92
CA ALA A 43 5.22 17.08 3.30
C ALA A 43 6.30 16.00 3.35
N LEU A 44 6.22 15.03 2.43
CA LEU A 44 7.17 13.93 2.33
C LEU A 44 8.41 14.31 1.52
N SER A 45 8.42 15.44 0.81
CA SER A 45 9.45 15.78 -0.19
C SER A 45 9.71 14.61 -1.14
N PHE A 46 8.64 14.03 -1.68
CA PHE A 46 8.66 12.86 -2.55
C PHE A 46 7.49 12.90 -3.52
N GLU A 47 7.76 12.67 -4.80
CA GLU A 47 6.71 12.55 -5.82
C GLU A 47 6.28 11.09 -5.91
N PHE A 48 5.00 10.82 -5.68
CA PHE A 48 4.47 9.46 -5.79
C PHE A 48 4.43 9.01 -7.26
N PRO A 49 4.55 7.71 -7.54
CA PRO A 49 4.26 7.18 -8.87
C PRO A 49 2.80 7.39 -9.28
N GLU A 50 2.54 7.52 -10.59
CA GLU A 50 1.20 7.76 -11.12
C GLU A 50 0.19 6.66 -10.75
N ASP A 51 0.63 5.40 -10.64
CA ASP A 51 -0.25 4.31 -10.26
C ASP A 51 -0.64 4.33 -8.78
N PHE A 52 0.24 4.83 -7.90
CA PHE A 52 -0.10 5.16 -6.51
C PHE A 52 -1.17 6.26 -6.48
N LYS A 53 -0.97 7.37 -7.20
CA LYS A 53 -1.92 8.49 -7.25
C LYS A 53 -3.28 8.01 -7.76
N ALA A 54 -3.31 7.22 -8.83
CA ALA A 54 -4.54 6.67 -9.41
C ALA A 54 -5.32 5.81 -8.40
N PHE A 55 -4.63 4.96 -7.62
CA PHE A 55 -5.27 4.20 -6.55
C PHE A 55 -5.82 5.11 -5.45
N TYR A 56 -5.01 6.05 -4.96
CA TYR A 56 -5.39 6.92 -3.85
C TYR A 56 -6.53 7.88 -4.22
N MET A 57 -6.66 8.26 -5.49
CA MET A 57 -7.82 9.01 -5.99
C MET A 57 -9.12 8.19 -6.01
N LEU A 58 -9.05 6.86 -6.00
CA LEU A 58 -10.22 5.98 -5.88
C LEU A 58 -10.55 5.69 -4.40
N ALA A 59 -9.52 5.50 -3.56
CA ALA A 59 -9.65 5.27 -2.13
C ALA A 59 -8.38 5.72 -1.39
N ASP A 60 -8.53 6.63 -0.43
CA ASP A 60 -7.42 7.10 0.43
C ASP A 60 -7.10 6.07 1.52
N GLY A 61 -6.70 4.87 1.10
CA GLY A 61 -6.45 3.73 1.98
C GLY A 61 -7.71 3.22 2.69
N PHE A 62 -7.48 2.44 3.76
CA PHE A 62 -8.52 1.88 4.61
C PHE A 62 -8.88 2.87 5.72
N ALA A 63 -10.14 2.90 6.10
CA ALA A 63 -10.60 3.75 7.19
C ALA A 63 -10.20 3.15 8.55
N GLU A 64 -9.84 4.02 9.50
CA GLU A 64 -9.51 3.64 10.88
C GLU A 64 -8.32 2.64 10.99
N MET A 65 -8.54 1.50 11.64
CA MET A 65 -7.58 0.39 11.83
C MET A 65 -8.04 -0.86 11.08
N ASP A 66 -8.83 -0.68 10.02
CA ASP A 66 -9.34 -1.83 9.27
C ASP A 66 -8.20 -2.57 8.57
N LEU A 67 -8.36 -3.88 8.48
CA LEU A 67 -7.32 -4.78 8.01
C LEU A 67 -7.95 -5.90 7.20
N LEU A 68 -7.27 -6.28 6.12
CA LEU A 68 -7.61 -7.46 5.36
C LEU A 68 -7.44 -8.72 6.23
N ALA A 69 -8.06 -9.83 5.84
CA ALA A 69 -7.96 -11.09 6.56
C ALA A 69 -6.50 -11.57 6.73
N ASN A 70 -5.62 -11.19 5.81
CA ASN A 70 -4.17 -11.40 5.86
C ASN A 70 -3.40 -10.36 6.69
N LEU A 71 -4.09 -9.58 7.53
CA LEU A 71 -3.52 -8.59 8.45
C LEU A 71 -2.77 -7.45 7.75
N VAL A 72 -3.22 -7.09 6.55
CA VAL A 72 -2.67 -5.97 5.78
C VAL A 72 -3.55 -4.75 5.98
N ALA A 73 -2.93 -3.63 6.34
CA ALA A 73 -3.59 -2.33 6.36
C ALA A 73 -2.95 -1.43 5.30
N ILE A 74 -3.76 -0.77 4.47
CA ILE A 74 -3.31 0.30 3.57
C ILE A 74 -3.67 1.63 4.25
N TRP A 75 -2.67 2.49 4.45
CA TRP A 75 -2.83 3.71 5.23
C TRP A 75 -3.40 4.86 4.41
N PRO A 76 -4.28 5.71 4.99
CA PRO A 76 -4.60 7.01 4.39
C PRO A 76 -3.36 7.91 4.34
N LEU A 77 -3.33 8.87 3.42
CA LEU A 77 -2.22 9.83 3.24
C LEU A 77 -1.82 10.51 4.56
N GLU A 78 -2.79 10.90 5.39
CA GLU A 78 -2.53 11.50 6.70
C GLU A 78 -1.67 10.59 7.59
N ARG A 79 -1.96 9.29 7.60
CA ARG A 79 -1.19 8.31 8.37
C ARG A 79 0.20 8.10 7.76
N ILE A 80 0.32 8.06 6.44
CA ILE A 80 1.64 7.99 5.77
C ILE A 80 2.55 9.12 6.25
N ILE A 81 2.04 10.35 6.26
CA ILE A 81 2.80 11.53 6.72
C ILE A 81 3.18 11.37 8.19
N LYS A 82 2.22 11.01 9.05
CA LYS A 82 2.46 10.83 10.49
C LYS A 82 3.50 9.75 10.80
N GLU A 83 3.41 8.59 10.16
CA GLU A 83 4.37 7.50 10.34
C GLU A 83 5.76 7.91 9.83
N TYR A 84 5.82 8.58 8.68
CA TYR A 84 7.06 9.14 8.15
C TYR A 84 7.68 10.17 9.09
N GLU A 85 6.90 11.07 9.69
CA GLU A 85 7.37 12.07 10.67
C GLU A 85 7.95 11.41 11.94
N ALA A 86 7.33 10.32 12.41
CA ALA A 86 7.78 9.56 13.57
C ALA A 86 8.99 8.65 13.27
N ALA A 87 9.17 8.21 12.03
CA ALA A 87 10.22 7.26 11.65
C ALA A 87 11.64 7.86 11.81
N ALA A 88 12.58 7.05 12.30
CA ALA A 88 14.00 7.42 12.33
C ALA A 88 14.62 7.41 10.91
N ASN A 89 14.17 6.49 10.05
CA ASN A 89 14.61 6.38 8.67
C ASN A 89 13.81 7.34 7.78
N LYS A 90 14.40 8.48 7.40
CA LYS A 90 13.77 9.47 6.49
C LYS A 90 13.96 9.15 5.00
N ASP A 91 14.61 8.04 4.66
CA ASP A 91 14.72 7.57 3.28
C ASP A 91 13.52 6.68 2.87
N PHE A 92 12.80 6.12 3.84
CA PHE A 92 11.68 5.22 3.61
C PHE A 92 10.33 5.89 3.84
N ILE A 93 9.38 5.67 2.95
CA ILE A 93 8.00 6.17 3.03
C ILE A 93 7.05 4.98 2.98
N GLY A 94 6.61 4.52 4.16
CA GLY A 94 5.65 3.44 4.29
C GLY A 94 4.23 3.87 3.92
N PHE A 95 3.48 3.01 3.24
CA PHE A 95 2.05 3.20 2.97
C PHE A 95 1.17 2.04 3.50
N SER A 96 1.79 1.00 4.04
CA SER A 96 1.07 -0.19 4.50
C SER A 96 1.80 -0.87 5.65
N ASP A 97 1.01 -1.43 6.57
CA ASP A 97 1.45 -2.29 7.67
C ASP A 97 1.07 -3.74 7.34
N PHE A 98 1.99 -4.68 7.56
CA PHE A 98 1.74 -6.11 7.50
C PHE A 98 1.93 -6.79 8.86
N MET A 99 0.96 -7.63 9.21
CA MET A 99 0.98 -8.49 10.41
C MET A 99 1.28 -7.72 11.71
N ILE A 100 0.53 -6.64 11.97
CA ILE A 100 0.61 -5.88 13.23
C ILE A 100 2.06 -5.48 13.52
N ASN A 101 2.63 -4.61 12.69
CA ASN A 101 3.96 -4.03 12.86
C ASN A 101 5.14 -4.99 12.60
N SER A 102 4.96 -6.04 11.81
CA SER A 102 6.07 -6.95 11.46
C SER A 102 7.03 -6.29 10.47
N TYR A 103 6.51 -5.72 9.40
CA TYR A 103 7.23 -4.82 8.50
C TYR A 103 6.25 -3.85 7.84
N ASP A 104 6.78 -2.74 7.36
CA ASP A 104 6.02 -1.75 6.59
C ASP A 104 6.36 -1.92 5.10
N VAL A 105 5.41 -1.67 4.19
CA VAL A 105 5.69 -1.62 2.74
C VAL A 105 5.66 -0.20 2.26
N GLY A 106 6.65 0.17 1.45
CA GLY A 106 6.86 1.56 1.10
C GLY A 106 7.88 1.79 0.00
N PHE A 107 8.07 3.08 -0.27
CA PHE A 107 9.04 3.59 -1.23
C PHE A 107 10.36 3.92 -0.55
N LEU A 108 11.47 3.82 -1.28
CA LEU A 108 12.71 4.50 -0.92
C LEU A 108 12.85 5.75 -1.77
N LYS A 109 13.27 6.87 -1.17
CA LYS A 109 13.50 8.11 -1.92
C LYS A 109 14.71 8.00 -2.86
N THR A 110 15.68 7.17 -2.50
CA THR A 110 16.95 7.03 -3.21
C THR A 110 16.91 6.10 -4.42
N ARG A 111 15.89 5.25 -4.56
CA ARG A 111 15.83 4.28 -5.66
C ARG A 111 14.41 3.82 -5.98
N PRO A 112 14.12 3.50 -7.25
CA PRO A 112 12.79 3.08 -7.67
C PRO A 112 12.41 1.72 -7.11
N GLY A 113 11.10 1.46 -7.07
CA GLY A 113 10.50 0.22 -6.61
C GLY A 113 9.88 0.32 -5.22
N LEU A 114 9.32 -0.80 -4.78
CA LEU A 114 8.69 -0.98 -3.48
C LEU A 114 9.50 -1.96 -2.65
N TYR A 115 9.53 -1.70 -1.35
CA TYR A 115 10.37 -2.41 -0.40
C TYR A 115 9.58 -2.75 0.86
N LYS A 116 9.93 -3.88 1.48
CA LYS A 116 9.58 -4.19 2.87
C LYS A 116 10.64 -3.54 3.76
N ASP A 117 10.23 -2.73 4.73
CA ASP A 117 11.11 -2.21 5.79
C ASP A 117 10.82 -2.96 7.10
N PHE A 118 11.79 -3.79 7.50
CA PHE A 118 11.78 -4.52 8.77
C PHE A 118 12.35 -3.67 9.92
N ARG A 119 12.34 -2.34 9.75
CA ARG A 119 12.78 -1.29 10.66
C ARG A 119 14.26 -1.42 11.01
N HIS A 120 14.58 -2.18 12.05
CA HIS A 120 15.94 -2.33 12.53
C HIS A 120 16.73 -3.43 11.81
N LEU A 121 16.04 -4.27 11.01
CA LEU A 121 16.66 -5.40 10.32
C LEU A 121 17.06 -5.09 8.86
N GLY A 122 16.60 -3.96 8.33
CA GLY A 122 16.90 -3.50 6.98
C GLY A 122 15.71 -3.53 6.04
N VAL A 123 16.00 -3.24 4.76
CA VAL A 123 15.00 -3.13 3.69
C VAL A 123 15.21 -4.22 2.63
N GLU A 124 14.12 -4.81 2.17
CA GLU A 124 14.10 -5.86 1.13
C GLU A 124 13.24 -5.41 -0.05
N TYR A 125 13.70 -5.68 -1.29
CA TYR A 125 12.93 -5.36 -2.48
C TYR A 125 11.70 -6.26 -2.61
N LEU A 126 10.55 -5.66 -2.92
CA LEU A 126 9.27 -6.37 -3.07
C LEU A 126 8.81 -6.41 -4.53
N ALA A 127 8.68 -5.24 -5.17
CA ALA A 127 8.11 -5.14 -6.50
C ALA A 127 8.54 -3.86 -7.23
N GLU A 128 8.37 -3.86 -8.55
CA GLU A 128 8.73 -2.75 -9.44
C GLU A 128 7.70 -1.62 -9.47
N SER A 129 6.45 -1.90 -9.08
CA SER A 129 5.35 -0.93 -9.17
C SER A 129 4.35 -1.06 -8.02
N PHE A 130 3.60 0.01 -7.76
CA PHE A 130 2.55 0.01 -6.76
C PHE A 130 1.40 -0.91 -7.20
N THR A 131 1.06 -0.89 -8.49
CA THR A 131 0.07 -1.79 -9.10
C THR A 131 0.43 -3.25 -8.86
N ARG A 132 1.69 -3.64 -9.07
CA ARG A 132 2.15 -5.01 -8.80
C ARG A 132 1.99 -5.35 -7.32
N THR A 133 2.37 -4.43 -6.44
CA THR A 133 2.26 -4.61 -4.98
C THR A 133 0.82 -4.84 -4.52
N ILE A 134 -0.12 -3.99 -4.94
CA ILE A 134 -1.55 -4.15 -4.62
C ILE A 134 -2.10 -5.49 -5.15
N ARG A 135 -1.66 -5.92 -6.34
CA ARG A 135 -2.05 -7.22 -6.89
C ARG A 135 -1.51 -8.40 -6.07
N LEU A 136 -0.28 -8.30 -5.54
CA LEU A 136 0.29 -9.32 -4.65
C LEU A 136 -0.50 -9.41 -3.34
N VAL A 137 -0.84 -8.26 -2.74
CA VAL A 137 -1.68 -8.18 -1.54
C VAL A 137 -3.06 -8.80 -1.80
N PHE A 138 -3.69 -8.43 -2.91
CA PHE A 138 -5.01 -8.93 -3.29
C PHE A 138 -5.01 -10.44 -3.57
N ALA A 139 -3.93 -10.95 -4.17
CA ALA A 139 -3.77 -12.38 -4.47
C ALA A 139 -3.40 -13.22 -3.23
N ASP A 140 -3.15 -12.56 -2.09
CA ASP A 140 -2.62 -13.19 -0.88
C ASP A 140 -1.33 -13.99 -1.16
N ASP A 141 -0.44 -13.38 -1.94
CA ASP A 141 0.76 -14.05 -2.46
C ASP A 141 1.82 -14.26 -1.38
N ASP A 142 2.48 -15.43 -1.37
CA ASP A 142 3.51 -15.80 -0.40
C ASP A 142 4.67 -14.82 -0.34
N VAL A 143 4.98 -14.09 -1.43
CA VAL A 143 6.05 -13.07 -1.44
C VAL A 143 5.76 -11.91 -0.50
N ILE A 144 4.51 -11.75 -0.06
CA ILE A 144 4.14 -10.78 0.96
C ILE A 144 4.63 -11.27 2.32
N TYR A 145 4.50 -12.55 2.68
CA TYR A 145 4.90 -13.05 4.01
C TYR A 145 6.41 -13.22 4.18
#